data_AF-A0A099SA98-F1
#
_entry.id   AF-A0A099SA98-F1
#
_cell.length_a   1.000
_cell.length_b   1.000
_cell.length_c   1.000
_cell.angle_alpha   90.00
_cell.angle_beta   90.00
_cell.angle_gamma   90.00
#
_symmetry.space_group_name_H-M   'P 1'
#
loop_
_entity.id
_entity.type
_entity.pdbx_description
1 polymer ?
#
loop_
_entity_poly.entity_id
_entity_poly.type
_entity_poly.pdbx_seq_one_letter_code
_entity_poly.pdbx_strand_id
1 'polypeptide(L)' 'MNIRILEESLVIKIVKCFFILLFFGEIFPFILDIFFYYFVDKVAVYDNSILVYNIINRNIDILYNYIYIFQEFLKY' A
#
# COMPACT_ATOMS: atom_id res chain seq x y z
N MET A 1 10.33 -7.70 38.51
CA MET A 1 10.40 -7.22 37.12
C MET A 1 9.48 -6.00 37.02
N ASN A 2 10.05 -4.83 36.69
CA ASN A 2 9.50 -3.52 37.03
C ASN A 2 8.42 -3.07 36.03
N ILE A 3 7.26 -2.60 36.50
CA ILE A 3 6.09 -2.21 35.68
C ILE A 3 6.47 -1.12 34.65
N ARG A 4 7.40 -0.24 35.02
CA ARG A 4 7.96 0.80 34.15
C ARG A 4 8.61 0.26 32.86
N ILE A 5 9.32 -0.87 32.96
CA ILE A 5 10.00 -1.50 31.82
C ILE A 5 8.96 -2.11 30.87
N LEU A 6 7.85 -2.60 31.40
CA LEU A 6 6.73 -3.13 30.60
C LEU A 6 6.06 -2.01 29.80
N GLU A 7 5.80 -0.85 30.42
CA GLU A 7 5.22 0.33 29.77
C GLU A 7 6.10 0.85 28.62
N GLU A 8 7.41 1.01 28.86
CA GLU A 8 8.36 1.41 27.82
C GLU A 8 8.35 0.42 26.64
N SER A 9 8.29 -0.88 26.92
CA SER A 9 8.22 -1.90 25.87
C SER A 9 6.91 -1.87 25.06
N LEU A 10 5.79 -1.47 25.68
CA LEU A 10 4.50 -1.33 25.01
C LEU A 10 4.47 -0.09 24.11
N VAL A 11 5.00 1.03 24.58
CA VAL A 11 5.13 2.27 23.78
C VAL A 11 5.95 2.00 22.52
N ILE A 12 7.09 1.31 22.65
CA ILE A 12 7.92 0.94 21.50
C ILE A 12 7.15 0.06 20.51
N LYS A 13 6.33 -0.88 20.98
CA LYS A 13 5.50 -1.73 20.11
C LYS A 13 4.44 -0.92 19.38
N ILE A 14 3.73 -0.02 20.08
CA ILE A 14 2.70 0.84 19.50
C ILE A 14 3.30 1.72 18.40
N VAL A 15 4.45 2.35 18.68
CA VAL A 15 5.16 3.20 17.71
C VAL A 15 5.58 2.39 16.47
N LYS A 16 6.09 1.17 16.65
CA LYS A 16 6.42 0.29 15.52
C LYS A 16 5.19 -0.06 14.68
N CYS A 17 4.08 -0.43 15.32
CA CYS A 17 2.83 -0.73 14.61
C CYS A 17 2.31 0.48 13.85
N PHE A 18 2.41 1.68 14.44
CA PHE A 18 2.03 2.93 13.77
C PHE A 18 2.85 3.14 12.48
N PHE A 19 4.17 2.98 12.54
CA PHE A 19 5.01 3.11 11.35
C PHE A 19 4.72 2.05 10.29
N ILE A 20 4.42 0.82 10.70
CA ILE A 20 4.01 -0.26 9.77
C ILE A 20 2.71 0.14 9.06
N LEU A 21 1.70 0.60 9.82
CA LEU A 21 0.43 1.03 9.24
C LEU A 21 0.59 2.21 8.29
N LEU A 22 1.39 3.21 8.68
CA LEU A 22 1.67 4.39 7.85
C LEU A 22 2.40 4.00 6.56
N PHE A 23 3.40 3.12 6.66
CA PHE A 23 4.13 2.65 5.49
C PHE A 23 3.25 1.85 4.54
N PHE A 24 2.57 0.81 5.03
CA PHE A 24 1.79 -0.07 4.16
C PHE A 24 0.52 0.58 3.64
N GLY A 25 -0.07 1.50 4.40
CA GLY A 25 -1.34 2.08 4.05
C GLY A 25 -1.27 3.32 3.17
N GLU A 26 -0.21 4.12 3.30
CA GLU A 26 -0.12 5.39 2.56
C GLU A 26 1.09 5.41 1.61
N ILE A 27 2.28 5.13 2.13
CA ILE A 27 3.53 5.25 1.35
C ILE A 27 3.62 4.17 0.27
N PHE A 28 3.41 2.91 0.65
CA PHE A 28 3.53 1.76 -0.23
C PHE A 28 2.56 1.79 -1.42
N PRO A 29 1.24 2.03 -1.23
CA PRO A 29 0.33 2.11 -2.36
C PRO A 29 0.66 3.25 -3.32
N PHE A 30 1.12 4.39 -2.80
CA PHE A 30 1.56 5.51 -3.65
C PHE A 30 2.78 5.14 -4.52
N ILE A 31 3.76 4.44 -3.93
CA ILE A 31 4.91 3.93 -4.69
C ILE A 31 4.45 2.94 -5.76
N LEU A 32 3.51 2.05 -5.44
CA LEU A 32 2.96 1.09 -6.40
C LEU A 32 2.22 1.80 -7.54
N ASP A 33 1.41 2.82 -7.25
CA ASP A 33 0.68 3.58 -8.27
C ASP A 33 1.65 4.25 -9.25
N ILE A 34 2.71 4.89 -8.74
CA ILE A 34 3.80 5.43 -9.57
C ILE A 34 4.48 4.31 -10.38
N PHE A 35 4.80 3.19 -9.73
CA PHE A 35 5.46 2.06 -10.40
C PHE A 35 4.58 1.54 -11.55
N PHE A 36 3.29 1.32 -11.33
CA PHE A 36 2.37 0.89 -12.38
C PHE A 36 2.28 1.96 -13.47
N TYR A 37 2.11 3.23 -13.15
CA TYR A 37 2.08 4.28 -14.17
C TYR A 37 3.33 4.28 -15.07
N TYR A 38 4.54 4.18 -14.50
CA TYR A 38 5.77 4.20 -15.31
C TYR A 38 6.11 2.88 -16.00
N PHE A 39 5.81 1.72 -15.40
CA PHE A 39 6.17 0.41 -15.96
C PHE A 39 5.08 -0.22 -16.79
N VAL A 40 3.81 0.09 -16.51
CA VAL A 40 2.69 -0.41 -17.29
C VAL A 40 2.35 0.59 -18.37
N ASP A 41 1.96 1.81 -18.04
CA ASP A 41 1.36 2.73 -19.02
C ASP A 41 2.37 3.11 -20.12
N LYS A 42 3.65 3.27 -19.73
CA LYS A 42 4.73 3.56 -20.67
C LYS A 42 5.25 2.36 -21.48
N VAL A 43 5.05 1.13 -21.02
CA VAL A 43 5.51 -0.10 -21.71
C VAL A 43 4.38 -0.78 -22.48
N ALA A 44 3.12 -0.57 -22.07
CA ALA A 44 1.90 -1.06 -22.71
C ALA A 44 1.56 -0.39 -24.04
N VAL A 45 2.42 0.52 -24.54
CA VAL A 45 2.47 0.91 -25.97
C VAL A 45 2.69 -0.33 -26.89
N TYR A 46 2.94 -1.52 -26.33
CA TYR A 46 2.80 -2.80 -27.04
C TYR A 46 1.32 -3.26 -27.13
N ASP A 47 0.62 -2.73 -28.14
CA ASP A 47 -0.81 -2.82 -28.47
C ASP A 47 -1.49 -4.22 -28.59
N ASN A 48 -0.86 -5.36 -28.30
CA ASN A 48 -1.32 -6.64 -28.91
C ASN A 48 -1.58 -7.84 -27.99
N SER A 49 -1.64 -7.69 -26.66
CA SER A 49 -1.99 -8.81 -25.77
C SER A 49 -3.13 -8.49 -24.82
N ILE A 50 -4.35 -8.84 -25.25
CA ILE A 50 -5.61 -8.76 -24.47
C ILE A 50 -5.45 -9.39 -23.08
N LEU A 51 -4.63 -10.45 -22.98
CA LEU A 51 -4.43 -11.19 -21.73
C LEU A 51 -3.53 -10.43 -20.75
N VAL A 52 -2.46 -9.81 -21.25
CA VAL A 52 -1.58 -8.95 -20.45
C VAL A 52 -2.31 -7.69 -20.00
N TYR A 53 -3.08 -7.07 -20.90
CA TYR A 53 -3.92 -5.92 -20.58
C TYR A 53 -4.94 -6.24 -19.47
N ASN A 54 -5.67 -7.35 -19.57
CA ASN A 54 -6.64 -7.74 -18.53
C ASN A 54 -6.00 -8.04 -17.17
N ILE A 55 -4.82 -8.69 -17.14
CA ILE A 55 -4.11 -8.97 -15.88
C ILE A 55 -3.67 -7.65 -15.22
N ILE A 56 -3.11 -6.75 -16.02
CA ILE A 56 -2.64 -5.45 -15.57
C ILE A 56 -3.79 -4.60 -15.05
N ASN A 57 -4.88 -4.48 -15.81
CA ASN A 57 -6.02 -3.66 -15.44
C ASN A 57 -6.65 -4.14 -14.13
N ARG A 58 -6.80 -5.47 -13.98
CA ARG A 58 -7.32 -6.07 -12.74
C ARG A 58 -6.41 -5.85 -11.53
N ASN A 59 -5.08 -5.81 -11.73
CA ASN A 59 -4.13 -5.52 -10.65
C ASN A 59 -4.17 -4.04 -10.22
N ILE A 60 -4.36 -3.13 -11.18
CA ILE A 60 -4.54 -1.70 -10.93
C ILE A 60 -5.86 -1.47 -10.15
N ASP A 61 -6.95 -2.13 -10.54
CA ASP A 61 -8.23 -2.06 -9.82
C ASP A 61 -8.10 -2.54 -8.36
N ILE A 62 -7.35 -3.61 -8.12
CA ILE A 62 -7.09 -4.12 -6.76
C ILE A 62 -6.30 -3.09 -5.94
N LEU A 63 -5.31 -2.43 -6.55
CA LEU A 63 -4.53 -1.38 -5.88
C LEU A 63 -5.40 -0.18 -5.51
N TYR A 64 -6.24 0.30 -6.43
CA TYR A 64 -7.15 1.42 -6.16
C TYR A 64 -8.18 1.07 -5.07
N ASN A 65 -8.71 -0.15 -5.08
CA ASN A 65 -9.60 -0.61 -4.02
C ASN A 65 -8.90 -0.68 -2.66
N TYR A 66 -7.63 -1.11 -2.63
CA TYR A 66 -6.82 -1.10 -1.41
C TYR A 66 -6.62 0.32 -0.87
N ILE A 67 -6.23 1.27 -1.74
CA ILE A 67 -6.08 2.69 -1.39
C ILE A 67 -7.38 3.25 -0.84
N TYR A 68 -8.49 3.00 -1.54
CA TYR A 68 -9.81 3.49 -1.15
C TYR A 68 -10.22 2.99 0.24
N ILE A 69 -10.13 1.68 0.50
CA ILE A 69 -10.47 1.10 1.80
C ILE A 69 -9.57 1.68 2.90
N PHE A 70 -8.27 1.82 2.64
CA PHE A 70 -7.34 2.37 3.62
C PHE A 70 -7.64 3.85 3.93
N GLN A 71 -7.94 4.66 2.92
CA GLN A 71 -8.37 6.04 3.10
C GLN A 71 -9.68 6.14 3.89
N GLU A 72 -10.64 5.26 3.64
CA GLU A 72 -11.89 5.21 4.43
C GLU A 72 -11.63 4.84 5.90
N PHE A 73 -10.67 3.93 6.18
CA PHE A 73 -10.26 3.64 7.55
C PHE A 73 -9.60 4.84 8.26
N LEU A 74 -8.89 5.70 7.53
CA LEU A 74 -8.24 6.90 8.08
C LEU A 74 -9.17 8.12 8.23
N LYS A 75 -10.32 8.14 7.54
CA LYS A 75 -11.31 9.23 7.65
C LYS A 75 -12.08 9.23 8.97
N TYR A 76 -12.05 8.11 9.72
CA TYR A 76 -12.62 7.97 11.06
C TYR A 76 -11.56 8.22 12.14
#